data_AF-A0A1I8CVT6-F1
#
_entry.id   AF-A0A1I8CVT6-F1
#
_cell.length_a   1.000
_cell.length_b   1.000
_cell.length_c   1.000
_cell.angle_alpha   90.00
_cell.angle_beta   90.00
_cell.angle_gamma   90.00
#
_symmetry.space_group_name_H-M   'P 1'
#
loop_
_entity.id
_entity.type
_entity.pdbx_description
1 polymer ?
#
loop_
_entity_poly.entity_id
_entity_poly.type
_entity_poly.pdbx_seq_one_letter_code
_entity_poly.pdbx_strand_id
1 'polypeptide(L)'
;MYLMVKMNVFHDVNSMLPQFYLPVKDHHLISRFGISEVVSECPGHGGLIRTVSFSQNGYQLASGADDGIGKLWNLRQVEVIGEVAVNEASEPIDDANFDLSCSYLVVVSRYVQVMSVKPWNNILKLDSRKSTVIEVKFNELAKQIISISMDKNILKSLLQ
;
A
#
# COMPACT_ATOMS: atom_id res chain seq x y z
N MET A 1 -0.80 14.15 5.87
CA MET A 1 0.44 13.68 6.49
C MET A 1 0.10 12.41 7.26
N TYR A 2 0.73 11.26 6.98
CA TYR A 2 0.50 10.04 7.75
C TYR A 2 1.67 9.81 8.69
N LEU A 3 1.36 9.45 9.92
CA LEU A 3 2.33 9.18 10.96
C LEU A 3 2.61 7.69 11.00
N MET A 4 3.89 7.31 10.95
CA MET A 4 4.32 5.93 11.13
C MET A 4 4.60 5.70 12.62
N VAL A 5 3.76 4.88 13.23
CA VAL A 5 3.89 4.50 14.63
C VAL A 5 4.61 3.17 14.73
N LYS A 6 5.70 3.11 15.49
CA LYS A 6 6.35 1.85 15.88
C LYS A 6 5.62 1.25 17.06
N MET A 7 5.20 -0.01 16.93
CA MET A 7 4.80 -0.81 18.09
C MET A 7 5.89 -1.83 18.39
N ASN A 8 6.39 -1.79 19.63
CA ASN A 8 7.20 -2.87 20.17
C ASN A 8 6.24 -3.89 20.79
N VAL A 9 6.16 -5.09 20.22
CA VAL A 9 5.50 -6.22 20.88
C VAL A 9 6.57 -6.94 21.71
N PHE A 10 6.43 -6.90 23.03
CA PHE A 10 7.32 -7.63 23.93
C PHE A 10 6.65 -8.94 24.34
N HIS A 11 7.32 -10.08 24.12
CA HIS A 11 6.93 -11.37 24.72
C HIS A 11 7.71 -11.64 26.02
N ASP A 12 8.86 -10.98 26.20
CA ASP A 12 9.71 -10.93 27.39
C ASP A 12 10.70 -9.75 27.25
N VAL A 13 11.22 -9.20 28.36
CA VAL A 13 12.13 -8.02 28.46
C VAL A 13 13.40 -8.15 27.61
N ASN A 14 13.77 -9.38 27.24
CA ASN A 14 14.99 -9.70 26.51
C ASN A 14 14.77 -10.19 25.07
N SER A 15 13.54 -10.22 24.57
CA SER A 15 13.23 -10.69 23.21
C SER A 15 12.61 -9.57 22.37
N MET A 16 13.42 -8.96 21.50
CA MET A 16 12.92 -7.99 20.52
C MET A 16 12.26 -8.77 19.37
N LEU A 17 10.94 -8.75 19.30
CA LEU A 17 10.17 -9.28 18.16
C LEU A 17 10.29 -8.36 16.92
N PRO A 18 9.91 -8.83 15.72
CA PRO A 18 9.83 -7.98 14.53
C PRO A 18 9.06 -6.69 14.81
N GLN A 19 9.63 -5.57 14.35
CA GLN A 19 9.07 -4.24 14.55
C GLN A 19 7.93 -4.04 13.56
N PHE A 20 6.75 -3.65 14.07
CA PHE A 20 5.59 -3.34 13.23
C PHE A 20 5.40 -1.83 13.17
N TYR A 21 5.09 -1.35 11.97
CA TYR A 21 4.71 0.03 11.74
C TYR A 21 3.23 0.08 11.41
N LEU A 22 2.50 1.05 11.97
CA LEU A 22 1.10 1.29 11.63
C LEU A 22 0.91 2.71 11.09
N PRO A 23 0.01 2.89 10.12
CA PRO A 23 -0.36 4.21 9.66
C PRO A 23 -1.48 4.76 10.55
N VAL A 24 -1.21 5.87 11.25
CA VAL A 24 -2.23 6.49 12.12
C VAL A 24 -2.77 7.76 11.46
N LYS A 25 -4.10 7.79 11.25
CA LYS A 25 -4.83 8.96 10.73
C LYS A 25 -5.12 10.01 11.82
N ASP A 26 -5.28 9.58 13.07
CA ASP A 26 -5.68 10.44 14.20
C ASP A 26 -4.75 10.32 15.41
N HIS A 27 -4.19 11.46 15.86
CA HIS A 27 -3.36 11.54 17.06
C HIS A 27 -4.04 11.03 18.35
N HIS A 28 -5.38 10.93 18.37
CA HIS A 28 -6.12 10.43 19.53
C HIS A 28 -6.06 8.90 19.73
N LEU A 29 -5.79 8.12 18.68
CA LEU A 29 -5.61 6.67 18.79
C LEU A 29 -4.25 6.31 19.42
N ILE A 30 -3.28 7.23 19.34
CA ILE A 30 -1.91 7.09 19.85
C ILE A 30 -1.91 6.93 21.37
N SER A 31 -2.74 7.69 22.09
CA SER A 31 -2.77 7.65 23.57
C SER A 31 -3.40 6.39 24.15
N ARG A 32 -4.31 5.72 23.42
CA ARG A 32 -5.09 4.58 23.94
C ARG A 32 -4.28 3.27 24.00
N PHE A 33 -3.24 3.14 23.19
CA PHE A 33 -2.39 1.94 23.13
C PHE A 33 -0.99 2.14 23.75
N GLY A 34 -0.75 3.24 24.47
CA GLY A 34 0.58 3.53 25.05
C GLY A 34 1.65 3.80 23.99
N ILE A 35 1.24 4.22 22.79
CA ILE A 35 2.15 4.60 21.73
C ILE A 35 2.70 5.98 22.10
N SER A 36 4.01 6.08 22.36
CA SER A 36 4.60 7.34 22.85
C SER A 36 5.43 8.09 21.81
N GLU A 37 5.70 7.52 20.64
CA GLU A 37 6.74 8.10 19.76
C GLU A 37 6.46 7.93 18.27
N VAL A 38 6.61 9.04 17.55
CA VAL A 38 6.75 9.07 16.10
C VAL A 38 8.10 8.49 15.77
N VAL A 39 8.15 7.42 14.97
CA VAL A 39 9.43 6.75 14.71
C VAL A 39 10.06 7.17 13.40
N SER A 40 9.26 7.57 12.43
CA SER A 40 9.78 8.23 11.25
C SER A 40 8.72 9.03 10.52
N GLU A 41 9.20 10.03 9.80
CA GLU A 41 8.46 10.68 8.73
C GLU A 41 8.88 10.07 7.39
N CYS A 42 7.92 9.95 6.48
CA CYS A 42 8.14 9.48 5.11
C CYS A 42 7.86 10.63 4.13
N PRO A 43 8.75 11.63 4.02
CA PRO A 43 8.53 12.81 3.19
C PRO A 43 8.66 12.49 1.71
N GLY A 44 7.93 13.22 0.87
CA GLY A 44 8.15 13.23 -0.57
C GLY A 44 6.91 13.10 -1.45
N HIS A 45 5.74 12.79 -0.90
CA HIS A 45 4.49 12.96 -1.65
C HIS A 45 4.18 14.45 -1.78
N GLY A 46 3.80 14.88 -2.99
CA GLY A 46 3.35 16.23 -3.30
C GLY A 46 1.86 16.44 -3.07
N GLY A 47 1.10 15.37 -2.82
CA GLY A 47 -0.34 15.38 -2.58
C GLY A 47 -0.74 14.75 -1.24
N LEU A 48 -2.04 14.80 -0.93
CA LEU A 48 -2.57 14.08 0.23
C LEU A 48 -2.46 12.58 -0.01
N ILE A 49 -1.87 11.87 0.95
CA ILE A 49 -1.84 10.41 0.95
C ILE A 49 -3.27 9.89 1.16
N ARG A 50 -3.70 8.96 0.32
CA ARG A 50 -5.04 8.37 0.38
C ARG A 50 -5.01 6.94 0.90
N THR A 51 -3.94 6.22 0.61
CA THR A 51 -3.78 4.80 0.91
C THR A 51 -2.36 4.46 1.35
N VAL A 52 -2.26 3.39 2.15
CA VAL A 52 -1.04 2.85 2.73
C VAL A 52 -1.24 1.35 2.93
N SER A 53 -0.29 0.53 2.51
CA SER A 53 -0.34 -0.93 2.67
C SER A 53 1.01 -1.51 3.02
N PHE A 54 1.03 -2.27 4.12
CA PHE A 54 2.18 -3.01 4.57
C PHE A 54 2.28 -4.32 3.81
N SER A 55 3.49 -4.66 3.39
CA SER A 55 3.78 -6.05 3.00
C SER A 55 3.62 -6.96 4.23
N GLN A 56 3.17 -8.19 4.01
CA GLN A 56 2.98 -9.19 5.09
C GLN A 56 4.26 -9.46 5.90
N ASN A 57 5.43 -9.31 5.27
CA ASN A 57 6.72 -9.49 5.96
C ASN A 57 7.16 -8.29 6.83
N GLY A 58 6.42 -7.17 6.79
CA GLY A 58 6.68 -5.97 7.60
C GLY A 58 7.88 -5.12 7.18
N TYR A 59 8.56 -5.44 6.07
CA TYR A 59 9.76 -4.71 5.64
C TYR A 59 9.48 -3.68 4.54
N GLN A 60 8.32 -3.77 3.89
CA GLN A 60 7.93 -2.85 2.85
C GLN A 60 6.59 -2.18 3.17
N LEU A 61 6.47 -0.94 2.72
CA LEU A 61 5.24 -0.17 2.72
C LEU A 61 5.03 0.38 1.32
N ALA A 62 3.79 0.36 0.85
CA ALA A 62 3.34 1.11 -0.30
C ALA A 62 2.46 2.26 0.20
N SER A 63 2.61 3.43 -0.39
CA SER A 63 1.71 4.58 -0.16
C SER A 63 1.28 5.18 -1.48
N GLY A 64 0.03 5.65 -1.55
CA GLY A 64 -0.52 6.32 -2.73
C GLY A 64 -1.14 7.65 -2.34
N ALA A 65 -1.03 8.65 -3.22
CA ALA A 65 -1.47 10.01 -2.95
C ALA A 65 -2.19 10.66 -4.15
N ASP A 66 -2.74 11.86 -3.91
CA ASP A 66 -3.37 12.72 -4.92
C ASP A 66 -2.40 13.22 -6.00
N ASP A 67 -1.09 13.13 -5.78
CA ASP A 67 -0.07 13.46 -6.79
C ASP A 67 0.07 12.40 -7.88
N GLY A 68 -0.71 11.30 -7.79
CA GLY A 68 -0.67 10.19 -8.73
C GLY A 68 0.61 9.35 -8.68
N ILE A 69 1.43 9.56 -7.65
CA ILE A 69 2.66 8.82 -7.41
C ILE A 69 2.41 7.84 -6.27
N GLY A 70 2.69 6.57 -6.54
CA GLY A 70 2.80 5.53 -5.53
C GLY A 70 4.23 5.46 -5.07
N LYS A 71 4.51 5.53 -3.76
CA LYS A 71 5.87 5.34 -3.23
C LYS A 71 5.99 4.00 -2.55
N LEU A 72 7.17 3.40 -2.72
CA LEU A 72 7.54 2.13 -2.14
C LEU A 72 8.68 2.38 -1.17
N TRP A 73 8.49 1.94 0.07
CA TRP A 73 9.40 2.22 1.18
C TRP A 73 10.04 0.94 1.67
N ASN A 74 11.34 0.99 1.94
CA ASN A 74 12.02 -0.01 2.76
C ASN A 74 12.02 0.47 4.21
N LEU A 75 11.31 -0.24 5.08
CA LEU A 75 11.11 0.15 6.47
C LEU A 75 12.30 -0.16 7.38
N ARG A 76 13.27 -0.96 6.92
CA ARG A 76 14.51 -1.20 7.68
C ARG A 76 15.49 -0.04 7.55
N GLN A 77 15.52 0.60 6.38
CA GLN A 77 16.40 1.71 6.06
C GLN A 77 15.67 3.06 6.07
N VAL A 78 14.33 3.03 6.11
CA VAL A 78 13.46 4.21 6.05
C VAL A 78 13.78 5.05 4.81
N GLU A 79 13.74 4.41 3.64
CA GLU A 79 14.02 5.05 2.37
C GLU A 79 13.01 4.67 1.30
N VAL A 80 12.83 5.55 0.32
CA VAL A 80 12.08 5.26 -0.90
C VAL A 80 12.95 4.35 -1.78
N ILE A 81 12.46 3.15 -2.06
CA ILE A 81 13.12 2.16 -2.93
C ILE A 81 12.50 2.09 -4.33
N GLY A 82 11.43 2.83 -4.57
CA GLY A 82 10.79 2.89 -5.87
C GLY A 82 9.58 3.82 -5.89
N GLU A 83 9.23 4.24 -7.09
CA GLU A 83 8.03 5.02 -7.38
C GLU A 83 7.23 4.36 -8.49
N VAL A 84 5.91 4.50 -8.40
CA VAL A 84 4.93 3.91 -9.29
C VAL A 84 4.04 5.05 -9.76
N ALA A 85 4.33 5.60 -10.94
CA ALA A 85 3.49 6.60 -11.55
C ALA A 85 2.30 5.93 -12.25
N VAL A 86 1.09 6.41 -11.98
CA VAL A 86 -0.10 5.87 -12.64
C VAL A 86 -0.43 6.64 -13.93
N ASN A 87 0.44 6.50 -14.94
CA ASN A 87 0.32 7.04 -16.29
C ASN A 87 0.12 8.57 -16.41
N GLU A 88 0.03 9.04 -17.66
CA GLU A 88 0.20 10.42 -18.17
C GLU A 88 -0.67 11.53 -17.55
N ALA A 89 -1.68 11.19 -16.77
CA ALA A 89 -2.47 12.15 -16.01
C ALA A 89 -2.19 11.88 -14.53
N SER A 90 -1.89 12.93 -13.76
CA SER A 90 -1.69 12.92 -12.30
C SER A 90 -2.98 12.53 -11.57
N GLU A 91 -3.48 11.32 -11.84
CA GLU A 91 -4.70 10.78 -11.27
C GLU A 91 -4.42 10.26 -9.87
N PRO A 92 -5.26 10.59 -8.88
CA PRO A 92 -5.08 10.11 -7.52
C PRO A 92 -4.99 8.59 -7.43
N ILE A 93 -4.10 8.11 -6.56
CA ILE A 93 -4.08 6.70 -6.17
C ILE A 93 -5.07 6.50 -5.03
N ASP A 94 -6.22 5.93 -5.36
CA ASP A 94 -7.31 5.69 -4.41
C ASP A 94 -6.99 4.56 -3.44
N ASP A 95 -6.36 3.48 -3.93
CA ASP A 95 -6.04 2.32 -3.09
C ASP A 95 -4.76 1.61 -3.55
N ALA A 96 -4.08 0.94 -2.62
CA ALA A 96 -2.90 0.14 -2.90
C ALA A 96 -2.84 -1.02 -1.90
N ASN A 97 -2.66 -2.25 -2.38
CA ASN A 97 -2.61 -3.43 -1.50
C ASN A 97 -1.56 -4.44 -1.94
N PHE A 98 -0.69 -4.83 -1.02
CA PHE A 98 0.11 -6.04 -1.20
C PHE A 98 -0.77 -7.28 -1.17
N ASP A 99 -0.37 -8.29 -1.93
CA ASP A 99 -0.89 -9.63 -1.75
C ASP A 99 -0.22 -10.32 -0.53
N LEU A 100 -0.85 -11.40 -0.04
CA LEU A 100 -0.37 -12.13 1.15
C LEU A 100 1.02 -12.77 0.94
N SER A 101 1.38 -13.13 -0.29
CA SER A 101 2.70 -13.69 -0.59
C SER A 101 3.81 -12.64 -0.67
N CYS A 102 3.46 -11.34 -0.65
CA CYS A 102 4.36 -10.22 -0.92
C CYS A 102 5.03 -10.26 -2.30
N SER A 103 4.46 -10.98 -3.26
CA SER A 103 4.96 -11.08 -4.63
C SER A 103 4.37 -10.03 -5.54
N TYR A 104 3.21 -9.46 -5.16
CA TYR A 104 2.45 -8.52 -5.96
C TYR A 104 1.96 -7.33 -5.13
N LEU A 105 1.84 -6.20 -5.82
CA LEU A 105 1.19 -4.99 -5.33
C LEU A 105 0.15 -4.57 -6.36
N VAL A 106 -1.09 -4.40 -5.92
CA VAL A 106 -2.11 -3.73 -6.72
C VAL A 106 -2.15 -2.25 -6.36
N VAL A 107 -2.29 -1.40 -7.36
CA VAL A 107 -2.51 0.05 -7.25
C VAL A 107 -3.79 0.38 -8.02
N VAL A 108 -4.68 1.11 -7.38
CA VAL A 108 -6.00 1.48 -7.88
C VAL A 108 -6.06 2.99 -8.01
N SER A 109 -6.47 3.44 -9.19
CA SER A 109 -6.74 4.82 -9.58
C SER A 109 -7.88 4.76 -10.62
N ARG A 110 -7.86 5.63 -11.64
CA ARG A 110 -8.58 5.40 -12.91
C ARG A 110 -8.22 4.05 -13.58
N TYR A 111 -7.07 3.49 -13.26
CA TYR A 111 -6.65 2.18 -13.74
C TYR A 111 -6.44 1.24 -12.56
N VAL A 112 -6.62 -0.06 -12.79
CA VAL A 112 -6.11 -1.09 -11.89
C VAL A 112 -4.79 -1.57 -12.44
N GLN A 113 -3.73 -1.34 -11.68
CA GLN A 113 -2.39 -1.74 -12.04
C GLN A 113 -1.90 -2.81 -11.07
N VAL A 114 -1.43 -3.95 -11.58
CA VAL A 114 -0.73 -4.94 -10.76
C VAL A 114 0.75 -4.92 -11.11
N MET A 115 1.58 -5.02 -10.09
CA MET A 115 3.03 -5.03 -10.22
C MET A 115 3.62 -6.23 -9.51
N SER A 116 4.70 -6.77 -10.05
CA SER A 116 5.55 -7.71 -9.34
C SER A 116 6.39 -6.98 -8.30
N VAL A 117 6.66 -7.67 -7.18
CA VAL A 117 7.58 -7.22 -6.14
C VAL A 117 8.91 -7.94 -6.36
N LYS A 118 9.97 -7.18 -6.64
CA LYS A 118 11.35 -7.66 -6.88
C LYS A 118 11.49 -8.59 -8.12
N PRO A 119 11.65 -8.03 -9.34
CA PRO A 119 11.74 -6.59 -9.65
C PRO A 119 10.37 -5.90 -9.66
N TRP A 120 10.40 -4.57 -9.50
CA TRP A 120 9.21 -3.72 -9.56
C TRP A 120 8.77 -3.47 -11.00
N ASN A 121 8.08 -4.45 -11.59
CA ASN A 121 7.60 -4.36 -12.96
C ASN A 121 6.08 -4.29 -12.99
N ASN A 122 5.54 -3.51 -13.92
CA ASN A 122 4.11 -3.60 -14.21
C ASN A 122 3.82 -4.91 -14.97
N ILE A 123 2.91 -5.72 -14.42
CA ILE A 123 2.50 -7.00 -15.03
C ILE A 123 1.12 -6.93 -15.66
N LEU A 124 0.25 -6.06 -15.14
CA LEU A 124 -1.11 -5.92 -15.61
C LEU A 124 -1.56 -4.47 -15.47
N LYS A 125 -2.28 -3.98 -16.48
CA LYS A 125 -2.98 -2.72 -16.44
C LYS A 125 -4.37 -2.91 -17.03
N LEU A 126 -5.37 -2.75 -16.19
CA LEU A 126 -6.77 -2.80 -16.58
C LEU A 126 -7.32 -1.38 -16.62
N ASP A 127 -7.95 -1.06 -17.73
CA ASP A 127 -8.63 0.21 -17.91
C ASP A 127 -10.04 0.13 -17.34
N SER A 128 -10.28 0.88 -16.27
CA SER A 128 -11.61 0.95 -15.65
C SER A 128 -12.44 2.12 -16.17
N ARG A 129 -12.07 2.76 -17.29
CA ARG A 129 -12.73 3.95 -17.90
C ARG A 129 -14.27 3.98 -17.98
N LYS A 130 -14.99 2.89 -17.66
CA LYS A 130 -16.45 2.86 -17.55
C LYS A 130 -16.98 3.19 -16.15
N SER A 131 -16.18 3.09 -15.08
CA SER A 131 -16.59 3.47 -13.72
C SER A 131 -15.44 3.40 -12.69
N THR A 132 -15.65 4.04 -11.55
CA THR A 132 -14.74 4.02 -10.40
C THR A 132 -14.66 2.61 -9.80
N VAL A 133 -13.44 2.08 -9.70
CA VAL A 133 -13.16 0.84 -9.00
C VAL A 133 -13.29 1.08 -7.51
N ILE A 134 -14.12 0.29 -6.85
CA ILE A 134 -14.39 0.42 -5.41
C ILE A 134 -13.41 -0.40 -4.60
N GLU A 135 -13.07 -1.59 -5.07
CA GLU A 135 -12.21 -2.51 -4.32
C GLU A 135 -11.51 -3.48 -5.28
N VAL A 136 -10.26 -3.81 -4.94
CA VAL A 136 -9.51 -4.88 -5.59
C VAL A 136 -8.91 -5.81 -4.55
N LYS A 137 -9.14 -7.11 -4.72
CA LYS A 137 -8.57 -8.15 -3.85
C LYS A 137 -7.87 -9.23 -4.65
N PHE A 138 -6.73 -9.67 -4.13
CA PHE A 138 -6.11 -10.92 -4.55
C PHE A 138 -6.88 -12.10 -3.95
N ASN A 139 -6.89 -13.24 -4.66
CA ASN A 139 -7.25 -14.50 -4.03
C ASN A 139 -6.09 -15.03 -3.15
N GLU A 140 -6.35 -16.05 -2.32
CA GLU A 140 -5.38 -16.57 -1.33
C GLU A 140 -4.02 -16.99 -1.91
N LEU A 141 -3.96 -17.31 -3.21
CA LEU A 141 -2.74 -17.73 -3.90
C LEU A 141 -2.16 -16.67 -4.84
N ALA A 142 -2.73 -15.46 -4.86
CA ALA A 142 -2.39 -14.38 -5.78
C ALA A 142 -2.33 -14.80 -7.26
N LYS A 143 -3.12 -15.80 -7.65
CA LYS A 143 -3.28 -16.23 -9.05
C LYS A 143 -4.28 -15.37 -9.79
N GLN A 144 -5.16 -14.72 -9.07
CA GLN A 144 -6.26 -13.93 -9.62
C GLN A 144 -6.43 -12.67 -8.81
N ILE A 145 -6.83 -11.62 -9.51
CA ILE A 145 -7.42 -10.43 -8.90
C ILE A 145 -8.90 -10.38 -9.23
N ILE A 146 -9.68 -9.92 -8.26
CA ILE A 146 -11.09 -9.57 -8.44
C ILE A 146 -11.18 -8.08 -8.18
N SER A 147 -11.73 -7.34 -9.13
CA SER A 147 -12.04 -5.93 -8.99
C SER A 147 -13.53 -5.71 -9.14
N ILE A 148 -14.08 -4.83 -8.30
CA ILE A 148 -15.50 -4.46 -8.28
C ILE A 148 -15.59 -2.99 -8.61
N SER A 149 -16.51 -2.63 -9.49
CA SER A 149 -16.67 -1.26 -9.98
C SER A 149 -18.10 -0.72 -9.80
N MET A 150 -18.25 0.60 -9.73
CA MET A 150 -19.54 1.28 -9.50
C MET A 150 -20.61 0.98 -10.55
N ASP A 151 -20.22 0.54 -11.76
CA ASP A 151 -21.14 0.09 -12.81
C ASP A 151 -21.68 -1.34 -12.60
N LYS A 152 -21.45 -1.94 -11.42
CA LYS A 152 -21.82 -3.32 -11.05
C LYS A 152 -21.09 -4.40 -11.86
N ASN A 153 -20.03 -4.05 -12.58
CA ASN A 153 -19.19 -5.05 -13.22
C ASN A 153 -18.17 -5.62 -12.23
N ILE A 154 -18.00 -6.95 -12.31
CA ILE A 154 -16.92 -7.67 -11.63
C ILE A 154 -15.91 -8.08 -12.70
N LEU A 155 -14.69 -7.56 -12.61
CA LEU A 155 -13.60 -7.96 -13.49
C LEU A 155 -12.68 -8.91 -12.76
N LYS A 156 -12.47 -10.08 -13.37
CA LYS A 156 -11.56 -11.12 -12.90
C LYS A 156 -10.42 -11.25 -13.90
N SER A 157 -9.19 -11.08 -13.42
CA SER A 157 -7.99 -11.27 -14.24
C SER A 157 -7.08 -12.34 -13.64
N LEU A 158 -6.49 -13.16 -14.50
CA LEU A 158 -5.46 -14.13 -14.14
C LEU A 158 -4.10 -13.43 -14.16
N LEU A 159 -3.29 -13.70 -13.15
CA LEU A 159 -1.88 -13.34 -13.12
C LEU A 159 -1.11 -14.57 -13.64
N GLN A 160 -0.40 -14.41 -14.76
CA GLN A 160 0.46 -15.44 -15.37
C GLN A 160 1.88 -15.32 -14.87
#